data_AF-A0A286AFF5-F1
#
_entry.id   AF-A0A286AFF5-F1
#
_cell.length_a   1.000
_cell.length_b   1.000
_cell.length_c   1.000
_cell.angle_alpha   90.00
_cell.angle_beta   90.00
_cell.angle_gamma   90.00
#
_symmetry.space_group_name_H-M   'P 1'
#
loop_
_entity.id
_entity.type
_entity.pdbx_description
1 polymer ?
#
loop_
_entity_poly.entity_id
_entity_poly.type
_entity_poly.pdbx_seq_one_letter_code
_entity_poly.pdbx_strand_id
1 'polypeptide(L)'
;MLLTPRLFGFRPGVNYNVPYKDYLTDAKFRLRDLKNFQSLEQILAHRTTAKDIDIFFVTSFRQNARHAAVMNHRYQVIKKLSSITSLNMATGFSSEKALPEEYAKVFYPRLNQENYLETLARAKVVIYTQGIAGCLSSKFGLAMALGVAVIGEPLGNNPDLLIANPHLKEQFSYSNPDDIVAHAVHLATNPEQARTLGALNAAMFDNQLAPRPTAEYILQALQKFQF
;
A
#
# COMPACT_ATOMS: atom_id res chain seq x y z
N MET A 1 3.85 10.80 36.91
CA MET A 1 4.79 10.12 35.98
C MET A 1 4.25 10.25 34.57
N LEU A 2 5.01 10.88 33.68
CA LEU A 2 4.62 11.27 32.32
C LEU A 2 4.50 10.05 31.39
N LEU A 3 3.34 9.92 30.72
CA LEU A 3 3.18 9.07 29.54
C LEU A 3 3.71 9.84 28.32
N THR A 4 4.81 9.38 27.74
CA THR A 4 5.31 9.86 26.45
C THR A 4 4.73 9.00 25.32
N PRO A 5 3.96 9.55 24.37
CA PRO A 5 3.65 8.86 23.13
C PRO A 5 4.74 9.19 22.11
N ARG A 6 5.89 8.53 22.19
CA ARG A 6 6.83 8.42 21.06
C ARG A 6 6.46 7.19 20.25
N LEU A 7 5.49 7.35 19.36
CA LEU A 7 5.20 6.37 18.32
C LEU A 7 4.72 7.18 17.12
N PHE A 8 5.36 6.98 15.97
CA PHE A 8 4.96 7.48 14.66
C PHE A 8 3.44 7.68 14.58
N GLY A 9 3.02 8.94 14.62
CA GLY A 9 1.64 9.30 14.88
C GLY A 9 1.17 10.34 13.88
N PHE A 10 0.88 9.91 12.66
CA PHE A 10 -0.25 10.51 11.96
C PHE A 10 -1.46 10.42 12.92
N ARG A 11 -1.78 11.54 13.58
CA ARG A 11 -3.07 11.74 14.25
C ARG A 11 -3.96 12.44 13.21
N PRO A 12 -4.84 11.72 12.47
CA PRO A 12 -5.92 12.40 11.79
C PRO A 12 -6.81 12.95 12.92
N GLY A 13 -6.83 14.27 13.07
CA GLY A 13 -7.48 14.92 14.21
C GLY A 13 -6.62 15.96 14.94
N VAL A 14 -5.72 16.65 14.25
CA VAL A 14 -5.56 18.06 14.63
C VAL A 14 -6.86 18.71 14.17
N ASN A 15 -7.76 19.03 15.10
CA ASN A 15 -8.92 19.87 14.78
C ASN A 15 -8.40 21.02 13.92
N TYR A 16 -9.04 21.28 12.79
CA TYR A 16 -8.59 22.21 11.74
C TYR A 16 -8.27 23.65 12.25
N ASN A 17 -8.54 23.96 13.53
CA ASN A 17 -8.38 25.26 14.18
C ASN A 17 -7.47 25.27 15.43
N VAL A 18 -6.58 24.29 15.66
CA VAL A 18 -5.64 24.37 16.82
C VAL A 18 -4.35 25.09 16.41
N PRO A 19 -3.92 26.14 17.13
CA PRO A 19 -2.67 26.83 16.84
C PRO A 19 -1.46 25.89 16.86
N TYR A 20 -0.56 26.03 15.89
CA TYR A 20 0.69 25.26 15.74
C TYR A 20 1.69 25.37 16.92
N LYS A 21 1.38 26.21 17.92
CA LYS A 21 2.29 26.63 19.00
C LYS A 21 2.88 25.46 19.79
N ASP A 22 2.12 24.37 19.96
CA ASP A 22 2.56 23.19 20.72
C ASP A 22 3.04 22.02 19.84
N TYR A 23 3.13 22.20 18.51
CA TYR A 23 3.43 21.15 17.53
C TYR A 23 4.70 21.41 16.72
N LEU A 24 5.54 22.39 17.10
CA LEU A 24 6.75 22.73 16.35
C LEU A 24 7.71 21.54 16.19
N THR A 25 7.85 20.71 17.21
CA THR A 25 8.67 19.49 17.18
C THR A 25 8.13 18.48 16.17
N ASP A 26 6.81 18.23 16.18
CA ASP A 26 6.16 17.33 15.23
C ASP A 26 6.22 17.87 13.79
N ALA A 27 6.09 19.19 13.61
CA ALA A 27 6.23 19.84 12.32
C ALA A 27 7.68 19.72 11.78
N LYS A 28 8.70 19.90 12.63
CA LYS A 28 10.10 19.68 12.27
C LYS A 28 10.38 18.22 11.89
N PHE A 29 9.81 17.26 12.62
CA PHE A 29 9.91 15.84 12.27
C PHE A 29 9.25 15.55 10.92
N ARG A 30 8.03 16.04 10.69
CA ARG A 30 7.33 15.89 9.39
C ARG A 30 8.10 16.52 8.24
N LEU A 31 8.66 17.72 8.43
CA LEU A 31 9.47 18.37 7.40
C LEU A 31 10.74 17.58 7.10
N ARG A 32 11.42 17.05 8.12
CA ARG A 32 12.59 16.18 7.94
C ARG A 32 12.22 14.91 7.20
N ASP A 33 11.14 14.24 7.60
CA ASP A 33 10.67 13.01 6.96
C ASP A 33 10.25 13.29 5.50
N LEU A 34 9.61 14.44 5.24
CA LEU A 34 9.26 14.88 3.89
C LEU A 34 10.50 15.12 3.01
N LYS A 35 11.59 15.65 3.57
CA LYS A 35 12.88 15.81 2.87
C LYS A 35 13.59 14.49 2.60
N ASN A 36 13.27 13.44 3.36
CA ASN A 36 13.86 12.10 3.22
C ASN A 36 13.01 11.19 2.32
N PHE A 37 11.85 11.65 1.83
CA PHE A 37 11.07 10.91 0.87
C PHE A 37 11.70 10.95 -0.51
N GLN A 38 11.68 9.80 -1.19
CA GLN A 38 12.07 9.73 -2.59
C GLN A 38 11.16 10.65 -3.41
N SER A 39 11.77 11.38 -4.34
CA SER A 39 11.03 12.21 -5.28
C SER A 39 10.14 11.34 -6.16
N LEU A 40 9.12 11.95 -6.78
CA LEU A 40 8.29 11.23 -7.73
C LEU A 40 9.13 10.65 -8.88
N GLU A 41 10.08 11.42 -9.41
CA GLU A 41 10.96 10.98 -10.49
C GLU A 41 11.79 9.74 -10.09
N GLN A 42 12.32 9.72 -8.85
CA GLN A 42 13.00 8.55 -8.30
C GLN A 42 12.06 7.35 -8.20
N ILE A 43 10.81 7.54 -7.75
CA ILE A 43 9.81 6.47 -7.71
C ILE A 43 9.51 5.94 -9.11
N LEU A 44 9.29 6.82 -10.08
CA LEU A 44 8.91 6.45 -11.45
C LEU A 44 10.05 5.76 -12.21
N ALA A 45 11.32 6.08 -11.89
CA ALA A 45 12.48 5.39 -12.48
C ALA A 45 12.44 3.87 -12.26
N HIS A 46 11.87 3.42 -11.14
CA HIS A 46 11.73 2.00 -10.82
C HIS A 46 10.68 1.24 -11.65
N ARG A 47 9.90 1.91 -12.52
CA ARG A 47 8.98 1.22 -13.46
C ARG A 47 9.71 0.22 -14.35
N THR A 48 10.95 0.56 -14.73
CA THR A 48 11.79 -0.24 -15.62
C THR A 48 12.57 -1.35 -14.89
N THR A 49 12.45 -1.44 -13.55
CA THR A 49 13.10 -2.47 -12.77
C THR A 49 12.65 -3.87 -13.21
N ALA A 50 13.61 -4.75 -13.45
CA ALA A 50 13.35 -6.15 -13.81
C ALA A 50 12.52 -6.83 -12.72
N LYS A 51 11.49 -7.59 -13.15
CA LYS A 51 10.56 -8.25 -12.24
C LYS A 51 11.03 -9.67 -11.95
N ASP A 52 11.70 -9.87 -10.82
CA ASP A 52 12.22 -11.18 -10.38
C ASP A 52 11.50 -11.73 -9.14
N ILE A 53 10.63 -10.95 -8.51
CA ILE A 53 9.72 -11.40 -7.44
C ILE A 53 8.36 -11.67 -8.06
N ASP A 54 7.81 -12.87 -7.85
CA ASP A 54 6.50 -13.25 -8.40
C ASP A 54 5.37 -12.52 -7.66
N ILE A 55 5.38 -12.57 -6.33
CA ILE A 55 4.34 -11.98 -5.49
C ILE A 55 4.96 -11.21 -4.33
N PHE A 56 4.51 -9.96 -4.15
CA PHE A 56 4.84 -9.13 -3.01
C PHE A 56 3.63 -8.95 -2.09
N PHE A 57 3.76 -9.37 -0.83
CA PHE A 57 2.80 -9.15 0.24
C PHE A 57 3.46 -8.96 1.61
N VAL A 58 4.27 -7.90 1.75
CA VAL A 58 4.79 -7.48 3.04
C VAL A 58 3.85 -6.45 3.68
N THR A 59 3.42 -6.72 4.90
CA THR A 59 2.50 -5.85 5.64
C THR A 59 2.93 -5.68 7.10
N SER A 60 2.68 -4.51 7.69
CA SER A 60 2.96 -4.30 9.11
C SER A 60 1.96 -5.06 10.00
N PHE A 61 2.46 -5.72 11.03
CA PHE A 61 1.64 -6.31 12.08
C PHE A 61 1.17 -5.25 13.08
N ARG A 62 -0.10 -5.30 13.47
CA ARG A 62 -0.71 -4.36 14.41
C ARG A 62 -1.17 -5.11 15.65
N GLN A 63 -0.45 -4.90 16.76
CA GLN A 63 -0.64 -5.60 18.04
C GLN A 63 -1.95 -5.26 18.79
N ASN A 64 -2.70 -4.23 18.37
CA ASN A 64 -3.91 -3.83 19.08
C ASN A 64 -5.05 -4.81 18.78
N ALA A 65 -5.77 -5.27 19.82
CA ALA A 65 -6.88 -6.21 19.71
C ALA A 65 -7.96 -5.80 18.70
N ARG A 66 -8.22 -4.49 18.54
CA ARG A 66 -9.17 -3.98 17.54
C ARG A 66 -8.76 -4.27 16.08
N HIS A 67 -7.50 -4.68 15.85
CA HIS A 67 -6.96 -5.03 14.54
C HIS A 67 -6.79 -6.55 14.36
N ALA A 68 -7.15 -7.37 15.36
CA ALA A 68 -6.94 -8.81 15.33
C ALA A 68 -7.62 -9.48 14.13
N ALA A 69 -8.86 -9.09 13.81
CA ALA A 69 -9.58 -9.63 12.65
C ALA A 69 -8.82 -9.37 11.32
N VAL A 70 -8.30 -8.14 11.15
CA VAL A 70 -7.52 -7.77 9.94
C VAL A 70 -6.17 -8.49 9.92
N MET A 71 -5.51 -8.66 11.08
CA MET A 71 -4.26 -9.42 11.14
C MET A 71 -4.48 -10.90 10.83
N ASN A 72 -5.55 -11.49 11.34
CA ASN A 72 -5.95 -12.86 11.03
C ASN A 72 -6.25 -13.03 9.54
N HIS A 73 -7.01 -12.11 8.94
CA HIS A 73 -7.28 -12.14 7.50
C HIS A 73 -5.99 -12.13 6.68
N ARG A 74 -5.08 -11.18 6.95
CA ARG A 74 -3.77 -11.09 6.28
C ARG A 74 -2.90 -12.33 6.54
N TYR A 75 -2.95 -12.89 7.74
CA TYR A 75 -2.23 -14.10 8.09
C TYR A 75 -2.66 -15.30 7.24
N GLN A 76 -3.96 -15.46 6.99
CA GLN A 76 -4.46 -16.53 6.11
C GLN A 76 -3.89 -16.42 4.69
N VAL A 77 -3.85 -15.21 4.14
CA VAL A 77 -3.23 -14.95 2.83
C VAL A 77 -1.74 -15.30 2.85
N ILE A 78 -1.00 -14.81 3.85
CA ILE A 78 0.44 -15.07 3.98
C ILE A 78 0.72 -16.57 4.11
N LYS A 79 0.00 -17.28 4.99
CA LYS A 79 0.20 -18.72 5.22
C LYS A 79 -0.01 -19.54 3.95
N LYS A 80 -1.03 -19.20 3.15
CA LYS A 80 -1.30 -19.85 1.86
C LYS A 80 -0.18 -19.59 0.86
N LEU A 81 0.25 -18.34 0.73
CA LEU A 81 1.39 -17.96 -0.12
C LEU A 81 2.68 -18.70 0.28
N SER A 82 3.01 -18.72 1.57
CA SER A 82 4.21 -19.39 2.10
C SER A 82 4.23 -20.91 1.86
N SER A 83 3.09 -21.52 1.51
CA SER A 83 3.01 -22.95 1.18
C SER A 83 3.36 -23.26 -0.29
N ILE A 84 3.45 -22.24 -1.13
CA ILE A 84 3.74 -22.37 -2.56
C ILE A 84 5.24 -22.20 -2.77
N THR A 85 5.95 -23.30 -2.96
CA THR A 85 7.43 -23.32 -3.09
C THR A 85 7.93 -23.04 -4.52
N SER A 86 7.05 -23.04 -5.51
CA SER A 86 7.40 -22.82 -6.92
C SER A 86 7.52 -21.35 -7.34
N LEU A 87 7.18 -20.41 -6.45
CA LEU A 87 7.20 -18.97 -6.73
C LEU A 87 8.19 -18.25 -5.82
N ASN A 88 8.89 -17.26 -6.36
CA ASN A 88 9.75 -16.36 -5.60
C ASN A 88 8.89 -15.28 -4.93
N MET A 89 8.77 -15.32 -3.61
CA MET A 89 7.87 -14.43 -2.86
C MET A 89 8.58 -13.52 -1.87
N ALA A 90 8.11 -12.28 -1.79
CA ALA A 90 8.39 -11.38 -0.68
C ALA A 90 7.11 -11.21 0.14
N THR A 91 6.89 -12.08 1.13
CA THR A 91 5.62 -12.16 1.89
C THR A 91 5.87 -12.27 3.38
N GLY A 92 5.04 -11.60 4.19
CA GLY A 92 5.06 -11.76 5.64
C GLY A 92 4.72 -10.50 6.42
N PHE A 93 4.79 -10.65 7.76
CA PHE A 93 4.56 -9.57 8.70
C PHE A 93 5.85 -8.87 9.11
N SER A 94 5.90 -7.56 8.91
CA SER A 94 6.91 -6.70 9.50
C SER A 94 6.43 -6.10 10.82
N SER A 95 7.30 -6.04 11.83
CA SER A 95 6.97 -5.50 13.15
C SER A 95 8.21 -4.96 13.86
N GLU A 96 8.04 -3.91 14.66
CA GLU A 96 9.07 -3.42 15.60
C GLU A 96 9.19 -4.30 16.84
N LYS A 97 8.11 -4.99 17.18
CA LYS A 97 8.02 -5.86 18.35
C LYS A 97 7.99 -7.32 17.90
N ALA A 98 8.38 -8.23 18.78
CA ALA A 98 8.18 -9.65 18.56
C ALA A 98 6.73 -9.94 18.18
N LEU A 99 6.53 -10.75 17.14
CA LEU A 99 5.21 -11.22 16.77
C LEU A 99 4.70 -12.19 17.84
N PRO A 100 3.38 -12.21 18.12
CA PRO A 100 2.78 -13.31 18.87
C PRO A 100 3.12 -14.66 18.25
N GLU A 101 3.20 -15.70 19.08
CA GLU A 101 3.68 -17.04 18.70
C GLU A 101 2.97 -17.59 17.44
N GLU A 102 1.66 -17.38 17.34
CA GLU A 102 0.85 -17.82 16.20
C GLU A 102 1.30 -17.23 14.84
N TYR A 103 1.89 -16.03 14.84
CA TYR A 103 2.37 -15.34 13.63
C TYR A 103 3.89 -15.39 13.47
N ALA A 104 4.64 -15.92 14.45
CA ALA A 104 6.09 -15.85 14.47
C ALA A 104 6.75 -16.47 13.23
N LYS A 105 6.16 -17.53 12.68
CA LYS A 105 6.66 -18.26 11.49
C LYS A 105 6.57 -17.47 10.19
N VAL A 106 5.80 -16.38 10.16
CA VAL A 106 5.60 -15.55 8.96
C VAL A 106 6.22 -14.17 9.10
N PHE A 107 7.20 -14.03 9.99
CA PHE A 107 7.96 -12.79 10.15
C PHE A 107 8.71 -12.45 8.86
N TYR A 108 8.64 -11.18 8.47
CA TYR A 108 9.45 -10.59 7.40
C TYR A 108 10.25 -9.42 7.96
N PRO A 109 11.57 -9.34 7.72
CA PRO A 109 12.40 -8.24 8.18
C PRO A 109 11.83 -6.88 7.76
N ARG A 110 11.88 -5.90 8.66
CA ARG A 110 11.37 -4.57 8.35
C ARG A 110 12.17 -3.95 7.21
N LEU A 111 11.49 -3.56 6.14
CA LEU A 111 12.05 -2.76 5.06
C LEU A 111 12.00 -1.28 5.47
N ASN A 112 13.11 -0.56 5.26
CA ASN A 112 13.06 0.89 5.20
C ASN A 112 12.30 1.32 3.93
N GLN A 113 12.08 2.61 3.73
CA GLN A 113 11.27 3.07 2.61
C GLN A 113 11.88 2.74 1.24
N GLU A 114 13.18 2.93 1.09
CA GLU A 114 13.93 2.65 -0.14
C GLU A 114 13.85 1.15 -0.48
N ASN A 115 14.24 0.29 0.45
CA ASN A 115 14.16 -1.17 0.27
C ASN A 115 12.71 -1.64 0.03
N TYR A 116 11.71 -0.98 0.64
CA TYR A 116 10.30 -1.30 0.41
C TYR A 116 9.91 -1.00 -1.03
N LEU A 117 10.27 0.18 -1.52
CA LEU A 117 10.01 0.59 -2.90
C LEU A 117 10.73 -0.33 -3.89
N GLU A 118 12.02 -0.58 -3.68
CA GLU A 118 12.84 -1.44 -4.54
C GLU A 118 12.31 -2.87 -4.59
N THR A 119 11.96 -3.43 -3.44
CA THR A 119 11.38 -4.79 -3.37
C THR A 119 10.01 -4.83 -4.05
N LEU A 120 9.17 -3.81 -3.85
CA LEU A 120 7.86 -3.74 -4.51
C LEU A 120 8.02 -3.58 -6.03
N ALA A 121 8.96 -2.76 -6.49
CA ALA A 121 9.25 -2.53 -7.91
C ALA A 121 9.75 -3.77 -8.64
N ARG A 122 10.36 -4.72 -7.93
CA ARG A 122 10.78 -6.03 -8.44
C ARG A 122 9.63 -7.04 -8.55
N ALA A 123 8.44 -6.74 -8.03
CA ALA A 123 7.31 -7.66 -8.02
C ALA A 123 6.54 -7.65 -9.35
N LYS A 124 6.16 -8.83 -9.83
CA LYS A 124 5.19 -8.99 -10.94
C LYS A 124 3.78 -8.64 -10.48
N VAL A 125 3.41 -9.12 -9.30
CA VAL A 125 2.09 -8.91 -8.68
C VAL A 125 2.25 -8.45 -7.23
N VAL A 126 1.43 -7.47 -6.84
CA VAL A 126 1.31 -7.01 -5.47
C VAL A 126 -0.04 -7.43 -4.91
N ILE A 127 -0.06 -7.99 -3.71
CA ILE A 127 -1.32 -8.23 -3.01
C ILE A 127 -1.72 -7.00 -2.20
N TYR A 128 -2.95 -6.57 -2.39
CA TYR A 128 -3.56 -5.45 -1.70
C TYR A 128 -4.61 -5.92 -0.69
N THR A 129 -4.52 -5.38 0.52
CA THR A 129 -5.58 -5.39 1.52
C THR A 129 -5.77 -3.96 1.97
N GLN A 130 -7.00 -3.58 2.29
CA GLN A 130 -7.34 -2.27 2.81
C GLN A 130 -6.50 -1.92 4.04
N GLY A 131 -6.29 -0.62 4.21
CA GLY A 131 -5.70 -0.08 5.41
C GLY A 131 -6.56 -0.33 6.65
N ILE A 132 -6.02 0.04 7.80
CA ILE A 132 -6.78 0.00 9.05
C ILE A 132 -7.99 0.95 8.92
N ALA A 133 -9.18 0.49 9.33
CA ALA A 133 -10.44 1.24 9.18
C ALA A 133 -10.85 1.53 7.72
N GLY A 134 -10.48 0.65 6.78
CA GLY A 134 -11.00 0.67 5.41
C GLY A 134 -10.45 1.78 4.52
N CYS A 135 -9.35 2.43 4.93
CA CYS A 135 -8.71 3.47 4.13
C CYS A 135 -7.84 2.87 3.00
N LEU A 136 -7.61 3.68 1.95
CA LEU A 136 -6.61 3.33 0.94
C LEU A 136 -5.24 3.25 1.61
N SER A 137 -4.55 2.12 1.42
CA SER A 137 -3.20 1.97 1.94
C SER A 137 -2.18 2.63 1.00
N SER A 138 -1.04 3.09 1.54
CA SER A 138 0.07 3.62 0.73
C SER A 138 0.56 2.63 -0.34
N LYS A 139 0.38 1.33 -0.10
CA LYS A 139 0.71 0.27 -1.07
C LYS A 139 -0.07 0.43 -2.39
N PHE A 140 -1.32 0.91 -2.33
CA PHE A 140 -2.11 1.21 -3.52
C PHE A 140 -1.40 2.25 -4.39
N GLY A 141 -1.12 3.44 -3.82
CA GLY A 141 -0.47 4.52 -4.56
C GLY A 141 0.88 4.12 -5.15
N LEU A 142 1.69 3.38 -4.39
CA LEU A 142 2.99 2.89 -4.86
C LEU A 142 2.86 1.86 -5.99
N ALA A 143 1.94 0.90 -5.89
CA ALA A 143 1.73 -0.09 -6.94
C ALA A 143 1.23 0.55 -8.24
N MET A 144 0.33 1.53 -8.14
CA MET A 144 -0.14 2.29 -9.31
C MET A 144 1.00 3.12 -9.92
N ALA A 145 1.76 3.84 -9.08
CA ALA A 145 2.91 4.64 -9.53
C ALA A 145 3.95 3.79 -10.25
N LEU A 146 4.24 2.58 -9.75
CA LEU A 146 5.22 1.67 -10.33
C LEU A 146 4.69 0.85 -11.51
N GLY A 147 3.40 0.97 -11.84
CA GLY A 147 2.79 0.17 -12.90
C GLY A 147 2.85 -1.32 -12.61
N VAL A 148 2.64 -1.73 -11.37
CA VAL A 148 2.64 -3.13 -10.96
C VAL A 148 1.19 -3.61 -10.89
N ALA A 149 0.92 -4.82 -11.38
CA ALA A 149 -0.40 -5.40 -11.30
C ALA A 149 -0.75 -5.76 -9.86
N VAL A 150 -2.03 -5.66 -9.51
CA VAL A 150 -2.51 -5.84 -8.15
C VAL A 150 -3.61 -6.88 -8.09
N ILE A 151 -3.65 -7.66 -7.01
CA ILE A 151 -4.79 -8.50 -6.64
C ILE A 151 -5.15 -8.20 -5.20
N GLY A 152 -6.41 -7.90 -4.91
CA GLY A 152 -6.79 -7.58 -3.55
C GLY A 152 -8.23 -7.22 -3.30
N GLU A 153 -8.44 -6.75 -2.07
CA GLU A 153 -9.74 -6.33 -1.56
C GLU A 153 -10.33 -5.15 -2.34
N PRO A 154 -11.67 -5.05 -2.44
CA PRO A 154 -12.35 -3.93 -3.08
C PRO A 154 -11.93 -2.55 -2.56
N LEU A 155 -11.90 -1.55 -3.44
CA LEU A 155 -11.65 -0.15 -3.09
C LEU A 155 -12.92 0.50 -2.53
N GLY A 156 -13.41 0.00 -1.39
CA GLY A 156 -14.74 0.32 -0.84
C GLY A 156 -14.98 1.80 -0.51
N ASN A 157 -13.93 2.62 -0.43
CA ASN A 157 -14.02 4.05 -0.15
C ASN A 157 -13.88 4.95 -1.39
N ASN A 158 -13.71 4.40 -2.59
CA ASN A 158 -13.53 5.17 -3.83
C ASN A 158 -14.28 4.54 -5.02
N PRO A 159 -15.62 4.49 -5.00
CA PRO A 159 -16.41 3.90 -6.08
C PRO A 159 -16.22 4.63 -7.42
N ASP A 160 -16.02 5.95 -7.40
CA ASP A 160 -15.81 6.76 -8.60
C ASP A 160 -14.54 6.35 -9.36
N LEU A 161 -13.50 5.94 -8.63
CA LEU A 161 -12.25 5.48 -9.24
C LEU A 161 -12.45 4.17 -10.01
N LEU A 162 -13.28 3.26 -9.49
CA LEU A 162 -13.64 1.99 -10.15
C LEU A 162 -14.53 2.22 -11.39
N ILE A 163 -15.36 3.25 -11.38
CA ILE A 163 -16.19 3.63 -12.54
C ILE A 163 -15.30 4.22 -13.64
N ALA A 164 -14.41 5.14 -13.28
CA ALA A 164 -13.50 5.79 -14.23
C ALA A 164 -12.45 4.82 -14.80
N ASN A 165 -12.10 3.75 -14.07
CA ASN A 165 -11.05 2.81 -14.43
C ASN A 165 -11.54 1.35 -14.32
N PRO A 166 -12.24 0.83 -15.35
CA PRO A 166 -12.86 -0.50 -15.28
C PRO A 166 -11.88 -1.65 -15.02
N HIS A 167 -10.63 -1.53 -15.48
CA HIS A 167 -9.56 -2.51 -15.24
C HIS A 167 -9.23 -2.74 -13.76
N LEU A 168 -9.65 -1.83 -12.87
CA LEU A 168 -9.52 -2.03 -11.43
C LEU A 168 -10.46 -3.11 -10.90
N LYS A 169 -11.58 -3.41 -11.59
CA LYS A 169 -12.49 -4.49 -11.18
C LYS A 169 -11.83 -5.86 -11.26
N GLU A 170 -10.91 -6.06 -12.19
CA GLU A 170 -10.16 -7.32 -12.30
C GLU A 170 -9.10 -7.48 -11.20
N GLN A 171 -8.71 -6.37 -10.56
CA GLN A 171 -7.61 -6.29 -9.60
C GLN A 171 -8.07 -6.14 -8.14
N PHE A 172 -9.20 -5.46 -7.91
CA PHE A 172 -9.70 -5.08 -6.59
C PHE A 172 -11.14 -5.58 -6.38
N SER A 173 -11.34 -6.89 -6.43
CA SER A 173 -12.67 -7.51 -6.25
C SER A 173 -12.67 -8.74 -5.32
N TYR A 174 -11.55 -9.04 -4.66
CA TYR A 174 -11.37 -10.30 -3.95
C TYR A 174 -11.23 -10.06 -2.46
N SER A 175 -12.20 -10.53 -1.68
CA SER A 175 -12.19 -10.38 -0.20
C SER A 175 -11.88 -11.70 0.52
N ASN A 176 -11.96 -12.85 -0.17
CA ASN A 176 -11.63 -14.14 0.41
C ASN A 176 -10.12 -14.41 0.24
N PRO A 177 -9.40 -14.87 1.30
CA PRO A 177 -7.98 -15.23 1.18
C PRO A 177 -7.67 -16.24 0.07
N ASP A 178 -8.55 -17.22 -0.17
CA ASP A 178 -8.37 -18.22 -1.23
C ASP A 178 -8.42 -17.59 -2.62
N ASP A 179 -9.41 -16.73 -2.86
CA ASP A 179 -9.56 -16.02 -4.13
C ASP A 179 -8.39 -15.07 -4.38
N ILE A 180 -7.96 -14.33 -3.35
CA ILE A 180 -6.79 -13.45 -3.42
C ILE A 180 -5.54 -14.24 -3.83
N VAL A 181 -5.28 -15.37 -3.18
CA VAL A 181 -4.10 -16.20 -3.49
C VAL A 181 -4.20 -16.79 -4.89
N ALA A 182 -5.35 -17.37 -5.25
CA ALA A 182 -5.56 -18.00 -6.55
C ALA A 182 -5.33 -17.02 -7.70
N HIS A 183 -5.92 -15.82 -7.63
CA HIS A 183 -5.78 -14.81 -8.68
C HIS A 183 -4.39 -14.18 -8.68
N ALA A 184 -3.74 -14.00 -7.52
CA ALA A 184 -2.37 -13.53 -7.47
C ALA A 184 -1.39 -14.52 -8.12
N VAL A 185 -1.56 -15.82 -7.87
CA VAL A 185 -0.77 -16.89 -8.48
C VAL A 185 -1.03 -16.98 -9.99
N HIS A 186 -2.29 -16.93 -10.40
CA HIS A 186 -2.66 -16.89 -11.82
C HIS A 186 -1.96 -15.74 -12.54
N LEU A 187 -2.03 -14.53 -11.96
CA LEU A 187 -1.45 -13.35 -12.58
C LEU A 187 0.09 -13.38 -12.56
N ALA A 188 0.70 -13.89 -11.49
CA ALA A 188 2.16 -14.04 -11.40
C ALA A 188 2.72 -15.03 -12.42
N THR A 189 1.93 -16.04 -12.80
CA THR A 189 2.26 -17.04 -13.82
C THR A 189 1.83 -16.65 -15.24
N ASN A 190 1.16 -15.49 -15.39
CA ASN A 190 0.73 -14.94 -16.67
C ASN A 190 1.34 -13.54 -16.91
N PRO A 191 2.63 -13.47 -17.33
CA PRO A 191 3.39 -12.22 -17.36
C PRO A 191 2.84 -11.18 -18.34
N GLU A 192 2.18 -11.59 -19.42
CA GLU A 192 1.57 -10.67 -20.39
C GLU A 192 0.36 -9.95 -19.79
N GLN A 193 -0.49 -10.69 -19.07
CA GLN A 193 -1.64 -10.09 -18.38
C GLN A 193 -1.17 -9.17 -17.24
N ALA A 194 -0.18 -9.60 -16.45
CA ALA A 194 0.40 -8.76 -15.40
C ALA A 194 1.01 -7.48 -15.98
N ARG A 195 1.72 -7.55 -17.10
CA ARG A 195 2.27 -6.37 -17.79
C ARG A 195 1.18 -5.44 -18.29
N THR A 196 0.11 -5.99 -18.85
CA THR A 196 -1.03 -5.22 -19.36
C THR A 196 -1.73 -4.45 -18.23
N LEU A 197 -2.09 -5.13 -17.15
CA LEU A 197 -2.72 -4.49 -15.98
C LEU A 197 -1.79 -3.47 -15.32
N GLY A 198 -0.50 -3.80 -15.22
CA GLY A 198 0.53 -2.87 -14.74
C GLY A 198 0.63 -1.59 -15.57
N ALA A 199 0.60 -1.70 -16.90
CA ALA A 199 0.61 -0.53 -17.79
C ALA A 199 -0.65 0.34 -17.62
N LEU A 200 -1.82 -0.28 -17.46
CA LEU A 200 -3.08 0.43 -17.18
C LEU A 200 -3.02 1.16 -15.83
N ASN A 201 -2.45 0.52 -14.80
CA ASN A 201 -2.24 1.12 -13.48
C ASN A 201 -1.32 2.35 -13.55
N ALA A 202 -0.21 2.26 -14.30
CA ALA A 202 0.71 3.37 -14.51
C ALA A 202 0.03 4.53 -15.25
N ALA A 203 -0.72 4.22 -16.32
CA ALA A 203 -1.46 5.22 -17.08
C ALA A 203 -2.52 5.92 -16.22
N MET A 204 -3.27 5.18 -15.40
CA MET A 204 -4.21 5.78 -14.45
C MET A 204 -3.47 6.68 -13.45
N PHE A 205 -2.34 6.23 -12.90
CA PHE A 205 -1.56 7.03 -11.97
C PHE A 205 -1.12 8.36 -12.61
N ASP A 206 -0.50 8.32 -13.78
CA ASP A 206 0.04 9.50 -14.44
C ASP A 206 -1.04 10.54 -14.76
N ASN A 207 -2.23 10.07 -15.14
CA ASN A 207 -3.33 10.94 -15.57
C ASN A 207 -4.24 11.41 -14.43
N GLN A 208 -4.31 10.69 -13.31
CA GLN A 208 -5.34 10.93 -12.29
C GLN A 208 -4.79 11.03 -10.86
N LEU A 209 -3.74 10.27 -10.51
CA LEU A 209 -3.27 10.15 -9.13
C LEU A 209 -1.92 10.82 -8.87
N ALA A 210 -1.19 11.20 -9.92
CA ALA A 210 0.06 11.93 -9.79
C ALA A 210 -0.18 13.30 -9.10
N PRO A 211 0.84 13.91 -8.47
CA PRO A 211 0.69 15.15 -7.72
C PRO A 211 0.07 16.29 -8.52
N ARG A 212 0.43 16.42 -9.81
CA ARG A 212 -0.11 17.47 -10.69
C ARG A 212 -1.62 17.31 -10.96
N PRO A 213 -2.11 16.20 -11.55
CA PRO A 213 -3.55 16.03 -11.79
C PRO A 213 -4.36 16.05 -10.48
N THR A 214 -3.79 15.54 -9.38
CA THR A 214 -4.42 15.63 -8.05
C THR A 214 -4.57 17.07 -7.60
N ALA A 215 -3.54 17.91 -7.75
CA ALA A 215 -3.60 19.32 -7.41
C ALA A 215 -4.61 20.08 -8.30
N GLU A 216 -4.62 19.80 -9.60
CA GLU A 216 -5.60 20.37 -10.54
C GLU A 216 -7.04 20.01 -10.13
N TYR A 217 -7.31 18.74 -9.78
CA TYR A 217 -8.60 18.30 -9.27
C TYR A 217 -9.02 19.01 -7.99
N ILE A 218 -8.11 19.14 -7.01
CA ILE A 218 -8.39 19.85 -5.75
C ILE A 218 -8.76 21.32 -6.02
N LEU A 219 -8.00 22.01 -6.89
CA LEU A 219 -8.27 23.40 -7.24
C LEU A 219 -9.65 23.55 -7.91
N GLN A 220 -9.99 22.67 -8.84
CA GLN A 220 -11.31 22.66 -9.48
C GLN A 220 -12.44 22.41 -8.48
N ALA A 221 -12.25 21.48 -7.54
CA ALA A 221 -13.23 21.22 -6.49
C ALA A 221 -13.44 22.45 -5.59
N LEU A 222 -12.35 23.11 -5.17
CA LEU A 222 -12.43 24.33 -4.36
C LEU A 222 -13.15 25.46 -5.09
N GLN A 223 -12.93 25.63 -6.40
CA GLN A 223 -13.66 26.62 -7.21
C GLN A 223 -15.15 26.29 -7.34
N LYS A 224 -15.48 25.00 -7.50
CA LYS A 224 -16.88 24.53 -7.65
C LYS A 224 -17.70 24.69 -6.38
N PHE A 225 -17.08 24.55 -5.21
CA PHE A 225 -17.76 24.53 -3.91
C PHE A 225 -17.66 25.84 -3.12
N GLN A 226 -17.20 26.94 -3.73
CA GLN A 226 -17.10 28.32 -3.16
C GLN A 226 -17.24 28.38 -1.63
N PHE A 227 -16.12 28.20 -0.93
CA PHE A 227 -16.01 28.62 0.47
C PHE A 227 -15.75 30.12 0.55
#